data_AF-A0A066WHP9-F1
#
_entry.id   AF-A0A066WHP9-F1
#
_cell.length_a   1.000
_cell.length_b   1.000
_cell.length_c   1.000
_cell.angle_alpha   90.00
_cell.angle_beta   90.00
_cell.angle_gamma   90.00
#
_symmetry.space_group_name_H-M   'P 1'
#
loop_
_entity.id
_entity.type
_entity.pdbx_description
1 polymer ?
#
loop_
_entity_poly.entity_id
_entity_poly.type
_entity_poly.pdbx_seq_one_letter_code
_entity_poly.pdbx_strand_id
1 'polypeptide(L)'
;MASTEPEASTLSEAELPPDIIDMDIFGQLLEMDEEDDHEFSKSIVWNYFDQAKTTFEQMEKALEQEDLSELSTLGHFLKGSSAACGVIKVRDSCEYMQHYGKQKDEKALAELPRPVALHKLTETLRDVKVQYKEAEKALRRFYNDDEEQQQAAAALAGNEVSAQNAAKQQQPVHTAAASEPAPSLDDATAAASPKGPAIAATTAASS
;
A
#
# COMPACT_ATOMS: atom_id res chain seq x y z
N MET A 1 -8.86 -49.55 17.65
CA MET A 1 -8.19 -48.39 18.26
C MET A 1 -8.03 -47.37 17.15
N ALA A 2 -8.87 -46.35 17.19
CA ALA A 2 -8.82 -45.22 16.28
C ALA A 2 -7.94 -44.15 16.91
N SER A 3 -6.96 -43.68 16.17
CA SER A 3 -6.27 -42.41 16.40
C SER A 3 -6.02 -41.79 15.03
N THR A 4 -7.08 -41.19 14.51
CA THR A 4 -7.02 -40.05 13.61
C THR A 4 -6.49 -38.87 14.42
N GLU A 5 -5.39 -38.27 13.98
CA GLU A 5 -5.06 -36.88 14.31
C GLU A 5 -5.34 -36.03 13.06
N PRO A 6 -6.13 -34.95 13.18
CA PRO A 6 -6.29 -33.96 12.14
C PRO A 6 -5.25 -32.86 12.34
N GLU A 7 -4.27 -32.77 11.45
CA GLU A 7 -3.34 -31.62 11.42
C GLU A 7 -4.06 -30.40 10.81
N ALA A 8 -4.30 -29.41 11.67
CA ALA A 8 -4.50 -27.96 11.45
C ALA A 8 -5.12 -27.50 10.09
N SER A 9 -6.40 -27.11 10.02
CA SER A 9 -7.02 -25.86 10.53
C SER A 9 -6.46 -24.55 9.95
N THR A 10 -6.99 -24.21 8.76
CA THR A 10 -7.38 -22.88 8.28
C THR A 10 -6.31 -21.80 8.08
N LEU A 11 -5.66 -21.85 6.91
CA LEU A 11 -5.10 -20.66 6.26
C LEU A 11 -6.25 -19.89 5.58
N SER A 12 -6.51 -18.66 6.00
CA SER A 12 -7.20 -17.68 5.15
C SER A 12 -6.14 -16.86 4.43
N GLU A 13 -5.40 -17.53 3.54
CA GLU A 13 -4.51 -16.87 2.59
C GLU A 13 -5.40 -16.11 1.61
N ALA A 14 -5.35 -14.77 1.62
CA ALA A 14 -5.83 -13.99 0.50
C ALA A 14 -4.88 -14.25 -0.68
N GLU A 15 -5.01 -15.40 -1.34
CA GLU A 15 -4.08 -15.79 -2.42
C GLU A 15 -4.14 -14.76 -3.54
N LEU A 16 -3.08 -13.95 -3.62
CA LEU A 16 -2.85 -13.07 -4.75
C LEU A 16 -2.67 -13.95 -6.00
N PRO A 17 -3.35 -13.63 -7.12
CA PRO A 17 -3.25 -14.43 -8.33
C PRO A 17 -1.81 -14.39 -8.88
N PRO A 18 -1.11 -15.54 -8.96
CA PRO A 18 0.32 -15.59 -9.31
C PRO A 18 0.60 -15.26 -10.79
N ASP A 19 -0.45 -15.22 -11.63
CA ASP A 19 -0.34 -14.75 -13.01
C ASP A 19 -0.40 -13.21 -13.13
N ILE A 20 -0.83 -12.52 -12.06
CA ILE A 20 -0.94 -11.06 -12.01
C ILE A 20 0.17 -10.46 -11.16
N ILE A 21 0.44 -11.06 -9.99
CA ILE A 21 1.45 -10.61 -9.04
C ILE A 21 2.54 -11.69 -8.92
N ASP A 22 3.79 -11.27 -9.09
CA ASP A 22 4.97 -12.07 -8.86
C ASP A 22 5.19 -12.23 -7.36
N MET A 23 4.88 -13.42 -6.82
CA MET A 23 4.95 -13.69 -5.39
C MET A 23 6.38 -13.65 -4.85
N ASP A 24 7.40 -13.94 -5.66
CA ASP A 24 8.78 -13.89 -5.20
C ASP A 24 9.21 -12.44 -4.98
N ILE A 25 8.86 -11.55 -5.92
CA ILE A 25 9.17 -10.11 -5.82
C ILE A 25 8.29 -9.44 -4.77
N PHE A 26 6.99 -9.75 -4.76
CA PHE A 26 6.08 -9.18 -3.79
C PHE A 26 6.38 -9.67 -2.38
N GLY A 27 6.75 -10.94 -2.20
CA GLY A 27 7.22 -11.48 -0.92
C GLY A 27 8.46 -10.76 -0.40
N GLN A 28 9.45 -10.47 -1.26
CA GLN A 28 10.61 -9.65 -0.88
C GLN A 28 10.22 -8.23 -0.44
N LEU A 29 9.18 -7.65 -1.03
CA LEU A 29 8.65 -6.35 -0.61
C LEU A 29 7.98 -6.44 0.77
N LEU A 30 7.24 -7.52 1.04
CA LEU A 30 6.62 -7.77 2.34
C LEU A 30 7.66 -8.07 3.43
N GLU A 31 8.78 -8.73 3.10
CA GLU A 31 9.89 -8.97 4.04
C GLU A 31 10.55 -7.68 4.55
N MET A 32 10.29 -6.54 3.90
CA MET A 32 10.75 -5.22 4.35
C MET A 32 9.83 -4.57 5.39
N ASP A 33 8.64 -5.12 5.61
CA ASP A 33 7.72 -4.66 6.65
C ASP A 33 8.22 -5.05 8.05
N GLU A 34 7.73 -4.33 9.08
CA GLU A 34 7.92 -4.73 10.47
C GLU A 34 6.97 -5.89 10.81
N GLU A 35 7.35 -6.79 11.73
CA GLU A 35 6.72 -8.12 11.94
C GLU A 35 5.18 -8.13 12.12
N ASP A 36 4.57 -6.99 12.46
CA ASP A 36 3.15 -6.86 12.74
C ASP A 36 2.44 -5.77 11.91
N ASP A 37 3.05 -5.11 10.90
CA ASP A 37 2.31 -4.14 10.07
C ASP A 37 2.84 -4.05 8.65
N HIS A 38 1.94 -4.14 7.68
CA HIS A 38 2.21 -3.99 6.26
C HIS A 38 2.33 -2.51 5.79
N GLU A 39 2.60 -1.57 6.70
CA GLU A 39 2.62 -0.12 6.40
C GLU A 39 3.62 0.24 5.29
N PHE A 40 4.82 -0.32 5.31
CA PHE A 40 5.87 0.04 4.34
C PHE A 40 5.50 -0.46 2.95
N SER A 41 5.23 -1.75 2.79
CA SER A 41 4.86 -2.35 1.50
C SER A 41 3.59 -1.70 0.93
N LYS A 42 2.59 -1.43 1.79
CA LYS A 42 1.37 -0.71 1.43
C LYS A 42 1.66 0.69 0.91
N SER A 43 2.56 1.43 1.57
CA SER A 43 2.93 2.77 1.11
C SER A 43 3.55 2.76 -0.29
N ILE A 44 4.37 1.75 -0.60
CA ILE A 44 4.98 1.55 -1.92
C ILE A 44 3.89 1.24 -2.97
N VAL A 45 2.96 0.33 -2.65
CA VAL A 45 1.87 -0.06 -3.56
C VAL A 45 0.90 1.09 -3.82
N TRP A 46 0.55 1.90 -2.81
CA TRP A 46 -0.32 3.07 -3.01
C TRP A 46 0.35 4.15 -3.85
N ASN A 47 1.64 4.39 -3.62
CA ASN A 47 2.43 5.30 -4.45
C ASN A 47 2.47 4.81 -5.91
N TYR A 48 2.64 3.51 -6.13
CA TYR A 48 2.54 2.92 -7.47
C TYR A 48 1.18 3.19 -8.12
N PHE A 49 0.06 3.05 -7.41
CA PHE A 49 -1.27 3.34 -7.98
C PHE A 49 -1.41 4.78 -8.46
N ASP A 50 -0.89 5.74 -7.71
CA ASP A 50 -0.98 7.15 -8.08
C ASP A 50 -0.02 7.47 -9.23
N GLN A 51 1.21 6.94 -9.21
CA GLN A 51 2.12 7.02 -10.35
C GLN A 51 1.49 6.46 -11.63
N ALA A 52 0.88 5.27 -11.57
CA ALA A 52 0.27 4.62 -12.72
C ALA A 52 -0.85 5.48 -13.34
N LYS A 53 -1.75 6.03 -12.53
CA LYS A 53 -2.83 6.91 -13.01
C LYS A 53 -2.27 8.13 -13.73
N THR A 54 -1.32 8.84 -13.10
CA THR A 54 -0.70 10.03 -13.69
C THR A 54 0.06 9.68 -14.98
N THR A 55 0.78 8.55 -15.01
CA THR A 55 1.49 8.11 -16.21
C THR A 55 0.52 7.75 -17.35
N PHE A 56 -0.64 7.13 -17.06
CA PHE A 56 -1.63 6.85 -18.11
C PHE A 56 -2.18 8.12 -18.75
N GLU A 57 -2.47 9.16 -17.96
CA GLU A 57 -2.91 10.45 -18.51
C GLU A 57 -1.84 11.07 -19.42
N GLN A 58 -0.57 10.97 -19.04
CA GLN A 58 0.55 11.44 -19.85
C GLN A 58 0.71 10.60 -21.14
N MET A 59 0.55 9.29 -21.06
CA MET A 59 0.60 8.39 -22.22
C MET A 59 -0.53 8.67 -23.21
N GLU A 60 -1.75 8.93 -22.73
CA GLU A 60 -2.87 9.31 -23.58
C GLU A 60 -2.58 10.60 -24.34
N LYS A 61 -2.07 11.62 -23.64
CA LYS A 61 -1.67 12.88 -24.26
C LYS A 61 -0.52 12.71 -25.27
N ALA A 62 0.47 11.88 -24.95
CA ALA A 62 1.58 11.59 -25.86
C ALA A 62 1.11 10.82 -27.11
N LEU A 63 0.11 9.93 -26.99
CA LEU A 63 -0.53 9.28 -28.12
C LEU A 63 -1.28 10.27 -29.02
N GLU A 64 -2.04 11.21 -28.45
CA GLU A 64 -2.71 12.26 -29.22
C GLU A 64 -1.73 13.12 -30.03
N GLN A 65 -0.52 13.31 -29.50
CA GLN A 65 0.57 14.05 -30.13
C GLN A 65 1.44 13.18 -31.04
N GLU A 66 1.17 11.87 -31.09
CA GLU A 66 1.99 10.85 -31.75
C GLU A 66 3.49 10.90 -31.35
N ASP A 67 3.78 11.26 -30.09
CA ASP A 67 5.13 11.38 -29.55
C ASP A 67 5.64 10.01 -29.08
N LEU A 68 6.29 9.30 -30.01
CA LEU A 68 6.85 7.98 -29.75
C LEU A 68 7.97 7.98 -28.69
N SER A 69 8.75 9.07 -28.63
CA SER A 69 9.87 9.17 -27.69
C SER A 69 9.36 9.32 -26.26
N GLU A 70 8.34 10.16 -26.07
CA GLU A 70 7.69 10.32 -24.77
C GLU A 70 7.00 9.02 -24.34
N LEU A 71 6.26 8.35 -25.25
CA LEU A 71 5.65 7.05 -24.98
C LEU A 71 6.67 5.99 -24.57
N SER A 72 7.85 5.97 -25.20
CA SER A 72 8.93 5.07 -24.78
C SER A 72 9.44 5.38 -23.38
N THR A 73 9.51 6.66 -23.02
CA THR A 73 10.03 7.12 -21.72
C THR A 73 9.05 6.80 -20.60
N LEU A 74 7.77 7.09 -20.82
CA LEU A 74 6.69 6.77 -19.89
C LEU A 74 6.53 5.25 -19.71
N GLY A 75 6.65 4.46 -20.79
CA GLY A 75 6.66 3.01 -20.72
C GLY A 75 7.81 2.48 -19.87
N HIS A 76 9.02 3.01 -20.05
CA HIS A 76 10.17 2.64 -19.22
C HIS A 76 9.97 2.97 -17.74
N PHE A 77 9.45 4.17 -17.44
CA PHE A 77 9.17 4.62 -16.09
C PHE A 77 8.17 3.69 -15.38
N LEU A 78 7.01 3.45 -16.00
CA LEU A 78 5.97 2.62 -15.39
C LEU A 78 6.37 1.14 -15.30
N LYS A 79 7.22 0.66 -16.23
CA LYS A 79 7.82 -0.68 -16.13
C LYS A 79 8.60 -0.85 -14.82
N GLY A 80 9.46 0.13 -14.49
CA GLY A 80 10.28 0.08 -13.26
C GLY A 80 9.42 0.06 -12.00
N SER A 81 8.42 0.95 -11.94
CA SER A 81 7.50 1.03 -10.80
C SER A 81 6.66 -0.25 -10.64
N SER A 82 6.18 -0.82 -11.76
CA SER A 82 5.42 -2.08 -11.75
C SER A 82 6.28 -3.28 -11.33
N ALA A 83 7.53 -3.33 -11.78
CA ALA A 83 8.47 -4.39 -11.39
C ALA A 83 8.75 -4.38 -9.89
N ALA A 84 8.91 -3.21 -9.27
CA ALA A 84 9.14 -3.09 -7.83
C ALA A 84 7.95 -3.60 -6.98
N CYS A 85 6.73 -3.56 -7.52
CA CYS A 85 5.52 -4.06 -6.86
C CYS A 85 5.15 -5.50 -7.28
N GLY A 86 5.97 -6.16 -8.09
CA GLY A 86 5.68 -7.50 -8.61
C GLY A 86 4.54 -7.56 -9.64
N VAL A 87 4.09 -6.44 -10.24
CA VAL A 87 2.96 -6.44 -11.18
C VAL A 87 3.41 -6.88 -12.58
N ILE A 88 3.24 -8.18 -12.87
CA ILE A 88 3.83 -8.87 -14.02
C ILE A 88 3.33 -8.30 -15.35
N LYS A 89 2.02 -8.34 -15.59
CA LYS A 89 1.44 -8.04 -16.91
C LYS A 89 1.68 -6.58 -17.32
N VAL A 90 1.57 -5.66 -16.36
CA VAL A 90 1.84 -4.23 -16.58
C VAL A 90 3.33 -4.02 -16.89
N ARG A 91 4.24 -4.63 -16.13
CA ARG A 91 5.69 -4.57 -16.40
C ARG A 91 6.00 -4.97 -17.85
N ASP A 92 5.50 -6.13 -18.27
CA ASP A 92 5.80 -6.69 -19.59
C ASP A 92 5.19 -5.83 -20.71
N SER A 93 3.96 -5.38 -20.53
CA SER A 93 3.29 -4.57 -21.55
C SER A 93 3.91 -3.16 -21.64
N CYS A 94 4.39 -2.60 -20.53
CA CYS A 94 5.17 -1.37 -20.53
C CYS A 94 6.55 -1.54 -21.19
N GLU A 95 7.16 -2.73 -21.14
CA GLU A 95 8.36 -3.05 -21.93
C GLU A 95 8.07 -3.04 -23.43
N TYR A 96 6.93 -3.62 -23.86
CA TYR A 96 6.51 -3.53 -25.25
C TYR A 96 6.29 -2.08 -25.68
N MET A 97 5.63 -1.25 -24.85
CA MET A 97 5.50 0.19 -25.14
C MET A 97 6.86 0.89 -25.29
N GLN A 98 7.83 0.57 -24.42
CA GLN A 98 9.20 1.07 -24.53
C GLN A 98 9.83 0.71 -25.88
N HIS A 99 9.62 -0.51 -26.36
CA HIS A 99 10.15 -0.95 -27.66
C HIS A 99 9.41 -0.31 -28.84
N TYR A 100 8.08 -0.30 -28.82
CA TYR A 100 7.27 0.31 -29.89
C TYR A 100 7.54 1.81 -30.03
N GLY A 101 7.74 2.54 -28.92
CA GLY A 101 8.13 3.96 -28.95
C GLY A 101 9.51 4.20 -29.60
N LYS A 102 10.38 3.18 -29.64
CA LYS A 102 11.64 3.21 -30.39
C LYS A 102 11.50 2.69 -31.82
N GLN A 103 10.27 2.51 -32.30
CA GLN A 103 9.96 1.86 -33.57
C GLN A 103 10.55 0.46 -33.68
N LYS A 104 10.57 -0.29 -32.58
CA LYS A 104 11.00 -1.69 -32.56
C LYS A 104 9.83 -2.62 -32.33
N ASP A 105 9.95 -3.87 -32.76
CA ASP A 105 8.99 -4.92 -32.42
C ASP A 105 9.03 -5.28 -30.93
N GLU A 106 8.14 -6.17 -30.49
CA GLU A 106 7.95 -6.54 -29.08
C GLU A 106 9.25 -7.08 -28.43
N LYS A 107 10.15 -7.66 -29.23
CA LYS A 107 11.43 -8.26 -28.78
C LYS A 107 12.63 -7.35 -29.00
N ALA A 108 12.42 -6.13 -29.49
CA ALA A 108 13.46 -5.21 -29.91
C ALA A 108 14.44 -5.76 -30.98
N LEU A 109 14.02 -6.73 -31.79
CA LEU A 109 14.83 -7.40 -32.81
C LEU A 109 14.66 -6.81 -34.21
N ALA A 110 13.46 -6.30 -34.51
CA ALA A 110 13.13 -5.75 -35.81
C ALA A 110 12.66 -4.29 -35.72
N GLU A 111 12.87 -3.54 -36.80
CA GLU A 111 12.31 -2.19 -36.96
C GLU A 111 10.84 -2.26 -37.39
N LEU A 112 10.03 -1.32 -36.90
CA LEU A 112 8.63 -1.14 -37.26
C LEU A 112 8.43 0.19 -37.98
N PRO A 113 7.61 0.23 -39.05
CA PRO A 113 7.13 1.48 -39.60
C PRO A 113 6.37 2.29 -38.54
N ARG A 114 6.56 3.62 -38.51
CA ARG A 114 5.91 4.53 -37.55
C ARG A 114 4.39 4.31 -37.40
N PRO A 115 3.60 4.14 -38.49
CA PRO A 115 2.16 3.88 -38.35
C PRO A 115 1.83 2.57 -37.63
N VAL A 116 2.64 1.53 -37.83
CA VAL A 116 2.47 0.23 -37.15
C VAL A 116 2.83 0.35 -35.68
N ALA A 117 3.91 1.08 -35.35
CA ALA A 117 4.31 1.36 -33.98
C ALA A 117 3.22 2.13 -33.21
N LEU A 118 2.65 3.19 -33.81
CA LEU A 118 1.54 3.96 -33.21
C LEU A 118 0.30 3.09 -32.95
N HIS A 119 -0.06 2.25 -33.92
CA HIS A 119 -1.17 1.32 -33.75
C HIS A 119 -0.94 0.37 -32.57
N LYS A 120 0.25 -0.26 -32.50
CA LYS A 120 0.62 -1.15 -31.40
C LYS A 120 0.68 -0.43 -30.05
N LEU A 121 1.18 0.80 -29.99
CA LEU A 121 1.17 1.60 -28.77
C LEU A 121 -0.25 1.89 -28.28
N THR A 122 -1.18 2.18 -29.20
CA THR A 122 -2.58 2.43 -28.88
C THR A 122 -3.25 1.18 -28.30
N GLU A 123 -3.01 0.01 -28.89
CA GLU A 123 -3.51 -1.27 -28.36
C GLU A 123 -2.90 -1.60 -27.01
N THR A 124 -1.57 -1.47 -26.90
CA THR A 124 -0.85 -1.81 -25.68
C THR A 124 -1.27 -0.91 -24.52
N LEU A 125 -1.48 0.40 -24.73
CA LEU A 125 -1.96 1.28 -23.67
C LEU A 125 -3.34 0.84 -23.14
N ARG A 126 -4.24 0.39 -24.02
CA ARG A 126 -5.55 -0.14 -23.61
C ARG A 126 -5.36 -1.37 -22.72
N ASP A 127 -4.51 -2.29 -23.15
CA ASP A 127 -4.26 -3.55 -22.43
C ASP A 127 -3.62 -3.30 -21.07
N VAL A 128 -2.61 -2.42 -21.01
CA VAL A 128 -1.93 -2.02 -19.76
C VAL A 128 -2.94 -1.46 -18.75
N LYS A 129 -3.89 -0.63 -19.17
CA LYS A 129 -4.91 -0.07 -18.27
C LYS A 129 -5.84 -1.16 -17.70
N VAL A 130 -6.16 -2.18 -18.49
CA VAL A 130 -6.96 -3.33 -18.02
C VAL A 130 -6.16 -4.17 -17.03
N GLN A 131 -4.93 -4.54 -17.40
CA GLN A 131 -4.02 -5.31 -16.54
C GLN A 131 -3.75 -4.60 -15.21
N TYR A 132 -3.56 -3.27 -15.24
CA TYR A 132 -3.41 -2.46 -14.04
C TYR A 132 -4.65 -2.55 -13.14
N LYS A 133 -5.87 -2.54 -13.70
CA LYS A 133 -7.10 -2.64 -12.90
C LYS A 133 -7.25 -4.01 -12.24
N GLU A 134 -6.82 -5.07 -12.92
CA GLU A 134 -6.77 -6.42 -12.33
C GLU A 134 -5.80 -6.46 -11.14
N ALA A 135 -4.58 -5.95 -11.32
CA ALA A 135 -3.57 -5.87 -10.27
C ALA A 135 -3.99 -4.97 -9.09
N GLU A 136 -4.51 -3.77 -9.37
CA GLU A 136 -5.02 -2.84 -8.36
C GLU A 136 -6.11 -3.51 -7.51
N LYS A 137 -7.02 -4.24 -8.13
CA LYS A 137 -8.08 -4.97 -7.41
C LYS A 137 -7.50 -6.07 -6.51
N ALA A 138 -6.55 -6.85 -7.02
CA ALA A 138 -5.92 -7.93 -6.25
C ALA A 138 -5.17 -7.39 -5.03
N LEU A 139 -4.30 -6.41 -5.23
CA LEU A 139 -3.50 -5.80 -4.18
C LEU A 139 -4.36 -5.07 -3.14
N ARG A 140 -5.38 -4.32 -3.56
CA ARG A 140 -6.30 -3.66 -2.60
C ARG A 140 -7.05 -4.67 -1.73
N ARG A 141 -7.41 -5.83 -2.30
CA ARG A 141 -8.07 -6.87 -1.53
C ARG A 141 -7.14 -7.45 -0.47
N PHE A 142 -5.90 -7.79 -0.85
CA PHE A 142 -4.88 -8.28 0.08
C PHE A 142 -4.74 -7.37 1.30
N TYR A 143 -4.40 -6.09 1.09
CA TYR A 143 -4.19 -5.15 2.20
C TYR A 143 -5.46 -4.78 3.01
N ASN A 144 -6.67 -5.01 2.48
CA ASN A 144 -7.91 -4.81 3.23
C ASN A 144 -8.23 -6.03 4.09
N ASP A 145 -8.06 -7.23 3.53
CA ASP A 145 -8.24 -8.50 4.25
C ASP A 145 -7.25 -8.59 5.42
N ASP A 146 -6.02 -8.06 5.27
CA ASP A 146 -5.01 -7.95 6.33
C ASP A 146 -5.45 -7.02 7.48
N GLU A 147 -5.97 -5.82 7.16
CA GLU A 147 -6.48 -4.87 8.17
C GLU A 147 -7.63 -5.48 8.99
N GLU A 148 -8.54 -6.21 8.33
CA GLU A 148 -9.66 -6.88 9.00
C GLU A 148 -9.16 -7.99 9.95
N GLN A 149 -8.17 -8.78 9.53
CA GLN A 149 -7.57 -9.82 10.36
C GLN A 149 -6.85 -9.24 11.58
N GLN A 150 -6.12 -8.15 11.41
CA GLN A 150 -5.40 -7.51 12.49
C GLN A 150 -6.34 -6.87 13.52
N GLN A 151 -7.43 -6.23 13.05
CA GLN A 151 -8.48 -5.71 13.93
C GLN A 151 -9.21 -6.84 14.69
N ALA A 152 -9.48 -7.97 14.03
CA ALA A 152 -10.10 -9.13 14.66
C ALA A 152 -9.18 -9.77 15.73
N ALA A 153 -7.89 -9.93 15.43
CA ALA A 153 -6.88 -10.44 16.37
C ALA A 153 -6.73 -9.52 17.59
N ALA A 154 -6.65 -8.21 17.38
CA ALA A 154 -6.59 -7.22 18.45
C ALA A 154 -7.85 -7.23 19.34
N ALA A 155 -9.04 -7.39 18.75
CA ALA A 155 -10.29 -7.49 19.49
C ALA A 155 -10.38 -8.77 20.37
N LEU A 156 -9.85 -9.90 19.88
CA LEU A 156 -9.74 -11.15 20.63
C LEU A 156 -8.74 -11.03 21.79
N ALA A 157 -7.56 -10.45 21.56
CA ALA A 157 -6.53 -10.22 22.59
C ALA A 157 -7.00 -9.22 23.66
N GLY A 158 -7.74 -8.18 23.27
CA GLY A 158 -8.33 -7.20 24.18
C GLY A 158 -9.36 -7.80 25.15
N ASN A 159 -9.98 -8.93 24.81
CA ASN A 159 -10.98 -9.59 25.63
C ASN A 159 -10.37 -10.48 26.75
N GLU A 160 -9.10 -10.89 26.63
CA GLU A 160 -8.39 -11.70 27.64
C GLU A 160 -7.99 -10.89 28.90
N VAL A 161 -7.73 -9.58 28.75
CA VAL A 161 -7.37 -8.69 29.87
C VAL A 161 -8.54 -8.45 30.83
N SER A 162 -9.78 -8.55 30.34
CA SER A 162 -11.00 -8.36 31.15
C SER A 162 -11.35 -9.60 32.00
N ALA A 163 -11.09 -10.81 31.47
CA ALA A 163 -11.33 -12.07 32.18
C ALA A 163 -10.36 -12.28 33.36
N GLN A 164 -9.11 -11.83 33.26
CA GLN A 164 -8.12 -11.96 34.33
C GLN A 164 -8.29 -10.92 35.45
N ASN A 165 -8.87 -9.74 35.17
CA ASN A 165 -9.14 -8.72 36.19
C ASN A 165 -10.40 -9.02 37.04
N ALA A 166 -11.35 -9.81 36.53
CA ALA A 166 -12.54 -10.22 37.28
C ALA A 166 -12.26 -11.28 38.37
N ALA A 167 -11.21 -12.08 38.23
CA ALA A 167 -10.89 -13.18 39.15
C ALA A 167 -10.19 -12.74 40.45
N LYS A 168 -9.73 -11.48 40.57
CA LYS A 168 -8.94 -11.00 41.73
C LYS A 168 -9.72 -10.17 42.76
N GLN A 169 -11.04 -9.95 42.57
CA GLN A 169 -11.85 -9.07 43.45
C GLN A 169 -12.78 -9.79 44.44
N GLN A 170 -12.53 -11.05 44.82
CA GLN A 170 -13.30 -11.70 45.89
C GLN A 170 -12.41 -12.19 47.04
N GLN A 171 -12.14 -11.32 48.01
CA GLN A 171 -12.12 -11.67 49.45
C GLN A 171 -12.58 -10.47 50.32
N PRO A 172 -13.27 -10.71 51.46
CA PRO A 172 -14.09 -9.72 52.14
C PRO A 172 -13.39 -8.90 53.24
N VAL A 173 -14.05 -7.79 53.55
CA VAL A 173 -13.82 -6.69 54.49
C VAL A 173 -13.59 -7.05 55.97
N HIS A 174 -12.81 -6.23 56.70
CA HIS A 174 -13.02 -5.94 58.12
C HIS A 174 -12.48 -4.54 58.56
N THR A 175 -13.44 -3.61 58.72
CA THR A 175 -13.72 -2.56 59.73
C THR A 175 -12.62 -1.82 60.56
N ALA A 176 -12.72 -0.47 60.58
CA ALA A 176 -12.77 0.49 61.74
C ALA A 176 -11.85 1.75 61.56
N ALA A 177 -12.37 2.97 61.32
CA ALA A 177 -12.64 4.10 62.26
C ALA A 177 -11.39 4.69 62.97
N ALA A 178 -11.10 5.99 63.12
CA ALA A 178 -11.71 7.30 62.81
C ALA A 178 -10.68 8.45 63.13
N SER A 179 -11.01 9.69 62.74
CA SER A 179 -10.59 11.01 63.31
C SER A 179 -9.65 11.93 62.50
N GLU A 180 -10.20 13.11 62.14
CA GLU A 180 -9.61 14.38 61.66
C GLU A 180 -8.84 15.14 62.80
N PRO A 181 -8.24 16.37 62.64
CA PRO A 181 -8.34 17.38 61.55
C PRO A 181 -7.05 18.13 61.09
N ALA A 182 -7.24 19.00 60.08
CA ALA A 182 -6.30 19.88 59.34
C ALA A 182 -5.71 21.07 60.16
N PRO A 183 -4.82 21.97 59.63
CA PRO A 183 -5.16 22.94 58.55
C PRO A 183 -4.04 23.46 57.60
N SER A 184 -4.49 24.14 56.53
CA SER A 184 -3.92 25.34 55.83
C SER A 184 -2.59 25.21 55.05
N LEU A 185 -2.27 25.97 53.99
CA LEU A 185 -2.90 26.99 53.14
C LEU A 185 -1.95 27.22 51.93
N ASP A 186 -2.46 27.89 50.90
CA ASP A 186 -1.76 28.73 49.92
C ASP A 186 -1.23 28.16 48.58
N ASP A 187 -1.82 28.78 47.55
CA ASP A 187 -1.24 29.36 46.35
C ASP A 187 -1.67 28.79 44.98
N ALA A 188 -2.34 29.70 44.28
CA ALA A 188 -2.95 29.57 42.97
C ALA A 188 -1.94 29.96 41.88
N THR A 189 -2.12 29.45 40.65
CA THR A 189 -1.86 30.11 39.35
C THR A 189 -1.90 29.02 38.28
N ALA A 190 -2.97 28.91 37.50
CA ALA A 190 -3.30 29.62 36.25
C ALA A 190 -2.81 28.89 34.97
N ALA A 191 -3.83 28.51 34.20
CA ALA A 191 -3.94 28.22 32.77
C ALA A 191 -2.77 28.57 31.82
N ALA A 192 -2.54 27.71 30.82
CA ALA A 192 -2.84 28.01 29.41
C ALA A 192 -2.46 26.84 28.47
N SER A 193 -3.36 26.51 27.54
CA SER A 193 -3.17 25.62 26.39
C SER A 193 -2.40 26.30 25.24
N PRO A 194 -1.67 25.57 24.38
CA PRO A 194 -1.21 26.10 23.11
C PRO A 194 -2.14 25.69 21.94
N LYS A 195 -2.60 26.67 21.17
CA LYS A 195 -3.12 26.50 19.79
C LYS A 195 -1.97 26.62 18.80
N GLY A 196 -2.05 25.82 17.75
CA GLY A 196 -1.09 25.69 16.65
C GLY A 196 -0.96 26.90 15.70
N PRO A 197 -0.27 26.71 14.56
CA PRO A 197 0.57 27.72 13.91
C PRO A 197 -0.08 28.41 12.71
N ALA A 198 0.48 29.56 12.29
CA ALA A 198 0.17 30.22 11.03
C ALA A 198 1.43 30.77 10.33
N ILE A 199 1.83 30.05 9.29
CA ILE A 199 2.31 30.43 7.94
C ILE A 199 2.89 31.83 7.62
N ALA A 200 4.10 31.77 7.03
CA ALA A 200 4.59 32.38 5.78
C ALA A 200 4.40 33.89 5.46
N ALA A 201 5.53 34.56 5.17
CA ALA A 201 5.86 35.11 3.84
C ALA A 201 7.20 35.87 3.88
N THR A 202 8.24 35.32 3.24
CA THR A 202 9.49 36.05 2.94
C THR A 202 9.40 36.57 1.52
N THR A 203 9.36 37.89 1.40
CA THR A 203 9.61 38.63 0.16
C THR A 203 11.12 38.75 -0.04
N ALA A 204 11.63 38.30 -1.18
CA ALA A 204 12.98 38.60 -1.62
C ALA A 204 12.90 39.21 -3.03
N ALA A 205 13.13 40.51 -3.08
CA ALA A 205 13.49 41.26 -4.27
C ALA A 205 14.99 41.55 -4.19
N SER A 206 15.76 41.27 -5.24
CA SER A 206 16.91 42.08 -5.65
C SER A 206 17.51 41.57 -6.96
N SER A 207 17.61 42.52 -7.89
CA SER A 207 18.73 42.84 -8.79
C SER A 207 19.17 41.83 -9.85
#